data_AF-W2TSZ0-F1
#
_entry.id   AF-W2TSZ0-F1
#
_cell.length_a   1.000
_cell.length_b   1.000
_cell.length_c   1.000
_cell.angle_alpha   90.00
_cell.angle_beta   90.00
_cell.angle_gamma   90.00
#
_symmetry.space_group_name_H-M   'P 1'
#
loop_
_entity.id
_entity.type
_entity.pdbx_description
1 polymer ?
#
loop_
_entity_poly.entity_id
_entity_poly.type
_entity_poly.pdbx_seq_one_letter_code
_entity_poly.pdbx_strand_id
1 'polypeptide(L)'
;MVEFVVNKKTILGRAGTIESWGRHFVKHATPSCMIYLRGGHIPHLTWEVAQNWLKLDQVPIYQLTLPSLIETSNVIGKFGKGAPTFCGMPVCRCVVGSKRLDAGCFARDPF
;
A
#
# COMPACT_ATOMS: atom_id res chain seq x y z
N MET A 1 -11.65 5.34 6.19
CA MET A 1 -12.68 5.41 5.14
C MET A 1 -12.02 5.82 3.83
N VAL A 2 -12.47 5.31 2.70
CA VAL A 2 -11.88 5.58 1.37
C VAL A 2 -12.73 6.65 0.67
N GLU A 3 -12.08 7.67 0.12
CA GLU A 3 -12.70 8.69 -0.72
C GLU A 3 -12.42 8.37 -2.19
N PHE A 4 -13.48 8.01 -2.92
CA PHE A 4 -13.39 7.58 -4.30
C PHE A 4 -14.28 8.44 -5.19
N VAL A 5 -13.68 9.03 -6.22
CA VAL A 5 -14.35 9.86 -7.22
C VAL A 5 -14.45 9.08 -8.52
N VAL A 6 -15.66 8.96 -9.07
CA VAL A 6 -15.87 8.33 -10.39
C VAL A 6 -15.77 9.40 -11.47
N ASN A 7 -14.84 9.23 -12.40
CA ASN A 7 -14.63 10.17 -13.51
C ASN A 7 -15.45 9.77 -14.74
N LYS A 8 -15.50 8.46 -15.03
CA LYS A 8 -16.21 7.92 -16.19
C LYS A 8 -16.87 6.60 -15.84
N LYS A 9 -18.10 6.42 -16.29
CA LYS A 9 -18.87 5.19 -16.18
C LYS A 9 -19.29 4.74 -17.59
N THR A 10 -19.02 3.50 -17.93
CA THR A 10 -19.48 2.86 -19.16
C THR A 10 -20.16 1.54 -18.83
N ILE A 11 -20.66 0.83 -19.85
CA ILE A 11 -21.18 -0.54 -19.70
C ILE A 11 -20.10 -1.54 -19.28
N LEU A 12 -18.82 -1.26 -19.57
CA LEU A 12 -17.70 -2.17 -19.32
C LEU A 12 -17.09 -1.98 -17.92
N GLY A 13 -17.27 -0.80 -17.32
CA GLY A 13 -16.69 -0.53 -16.01
C GLY A 13 -16.69 0.94 -15.62
N ARG A 14 -15.95 1.21 -14.54
CA ARG A 14 -15.78 2.54 -13.95
C ARG A 14 -14.30 2.90 -13.96
N ALA A 15 -14.02 4.12 -14.38
CA ALA A 15 -12.73 4.77 -14.20
C ALA A 15 -12.91 5.92 -13.21
N GLY A 16 -11.97 6.08 -12.31
CA GLY A 16 -12.08 7.01 -11.19
C GLY A 16 -10.76 7.18 -10.48
N THR A 17 -10.74 7.92 -9.40
CA THR A 17 -9.54 8.18 -8.60
C THR A 17 -9.86 8.02 -7.13
N ILE A 18 -8.98 7.31 -6.42
CA ILE A 18 -8.97 7.25 -4.96
C ILE A 18 -8.18 8.47 -4.48
N GLU A 19 -8.87 9.50 -4.02
CA GLU A 19 -8.23 10.72 -3.52
C GLU A 19 -7.56 10.45 -2.17
N SER A 20 -8.30 9.86 -1.23
CA SER A 20 -7.83 9.55 0.10
C SER A 20 -8.19 8.13 0.56
N TRP A 21 -7.31 7.52 1.35
CA TRP A 21 -7.52 6.23 1.98
C TRP A 21 -7.18 6.31 3.47
N GLY A 22 -8.22 6.39 4.30
CA GLY A 22 -8.06 6.55 5.74
C GLY A 22 -7.46 7.92 6.06
N ARG A 23 -6.22 7.93 6.57
CA ARG A 23 -5.49 9.16 6.90
C ARG A 23 -4.49 9.58 5.81
N HIS A 24 -4.37 8.80 4.75
CA HIS A 24 -3.36 8.99 3.71
C HIS A 24 -3.99 9.58 2.45
N PHE A 25 -3.38 10.63 1.91
CA PHE A 25 -3.68 11.11 0.57
C PHE A 25 -2.90 10.27 -0.43
N VAL A 26 -3.61 9.59 -1.33
CA VAL A 26 -3.03 8.58 -2.23
C VAL A 26 -3.07 9.06 -3.68
N LYS A 27 -4.18 9.70 -4.10
CA LYS A 27 -4.44 10.14 -5.48
C LYS A 27 -4.11 9.05 -6.52
N HIS A 28 -4.77 7.91 -6.40
CA HIS A 28 -4.51 6.70 -7.19
C HIS A 28 -5.61 6.47 -8.23
N ALA A 29 -5.27 6.33 -9.52
CA ALA A 29 -6.28 6.14 -10.55
C ALA A 29 -6.78 4.69 -10.58
N THR A 30 -8.02 4.52 -11.04
CA THR A 30 -8.65 3.21 -11.27
C THR A 30 -9.18 3.14 -12.71
N PRO A 31 -9.14 1.97 -13.37
CA PRO A 31 -8.78 0.64 -12.83
C PRO A 31 -7.28 0.50 -12.54
N SER A 32 -6.94 -0.17 -11.44
CA SER A 32 -5.57 -0.44 -11.01
C SER A 32 -5.48 -1.77 -10.26
N CYS A 33 -4.26 -2.17 -9.90
CA CYS A 33 -3.98 -3.36 -9.11
C CYS A 33 -3.16 -3.03 -7.87
N MET A 34 -3.26 -3.90 -6.86
CA MET A 34 -2.38 -3.87 -5.69
C MET A 34 -1.24 -4.87 -5.91
N ILE A 35 -0.05 -4.53 -5.43
CA ILE A 35 1.11 -5.42 -5.48
C ILE A 35 0.99 -6.43 -4.33
N TYR A 36 0.88 -7.71 -4.70
CA TYR A 36 0.79 -8.80 -3.74
C TYR A 36 2.11 -8.99 -2.99
N LEU A 37 2.03 -8.98 -1.65
CA LEU A 37 3.15 -9.30 -0.77
C LEU A 37 2.84 -10.50 0.12
N ARG A 38 3.89 -11.27 0.39
CA ARG A 38 3.88 -12.36 1.39
C ARG A 38 5.03 -12.13 2.37
N GLY A 39 4.72 -12.05 3.66
CA GLY A 39 5.73 -11.69 4.67
C GLY A 39 6.36 -10.31 4.43
N GLY A 40 5.61 -9.40 3.79
CA GLY A 40 6.05 -8.05 3.46
C GLY A 40 7.06 -7.93 2.31
N HIS A 41 7.24 -8.99 1.50
CA HIS A 41 8.10 -8.96 0.31
C HIS A 41 7.33 -9.37 -0.94
N ILE A 42 7.76 -8.86 -2.09
CA ILE A 42 7.28 -9.33 -3.38
C ILE A 42 7.93 -10.71 -3.59
N PRO A 43 7.16 -11.77 -3.89
CA PRO A 43 7.73 -13.11 -4.07
C PRO A 43 8.90 -13.11 -5.04
N HIS A 44 10.03 -13.66 -4.60
CA HIS A 44 11.29 -13.79 -5.36
C HIS A 44 12.00 -12.49 -5.75
N LEU A 45 11.54 -11.32 -5.28
CA LEU A 45 12.17 -10.03 -5.59
C LEU A 45 12.62 -9.32 -4.32
N THR A 46 13.88 -8.89 -4.30
CA THR A 46 14.36 -7.94 -3.30
C THR A 46 13.80 -6.55 -3.60
N TRP A 47 13.74 -5.69 -2.58
CA TRP A 47 13.26 -4.32 -2.76
C TRP A 47 14.12 -3.49 -3.71
N GLU A 48 15.43 -3.76 -3.76
CA GLU A 48 16.34 -3.14 -4.71
C GLU A 48 15.98 -3.51 -6.15
N VAL A 49 15.79 -4.80 -6.44
CA VAL A 49 15.39 -5.27 -7.77
C VAL A 49 14.01 -4.73 -8.12
N ALA A 50 13.06 -4.77 -7.19
CA ALA A 50 11.73 -4.23 -7.41
C ALA A 50 11.76 -2.74 -7.78
N GLN A 51 12.52 -1.92 -7.07
CA GLN A 51 12.60 -0.47 -7.33
C GLN A 51 13.32 -0.13 -8.63
N ASN A 52 14.36 -0.89 -8.99
CA ASN A 52 15.14 -0.64 -10.20
C ASN A 52 14.40 -1.07 -11.48
N TRP A 53 13.58 -2.13 -11.39
CA TRP A 53 12.99 -2.78 -12.57
C TRP A 53 11.49 -2.56 -12.72
N LEU A 54 10.72 -2.42 -11.64
CA LEU A 54 9.28 -2.12 -11.71
C LEU A 54 9.08 -0.63 -12.00
N LYS A 55 9.00 -0.29 -13.28
CA LYS A 55 8.68 1.06 -13.76
C LYS A 55 7.16 1.28 -13.71
N LEU A 56 6.66 1.65 -12.54
CA LEU A 56 5.22 1.89 -12.32
C LEU A 56 4.88 3.36 -12.56
N ASP A 57 3.79 3.60 -13.30
CA ASP A 57 3.30 4.96 -13.60
C ASP A 57 2.71 5.65 -12.36
N GLN A 58 2.30 4.87 -11.37
CA GLN A 58 1.65 5.35 -10.14
C GLN A 58 2.29 4.74 -8.92
N VAL A 59 2.19 5.43 -7.78
CA VAL A 59 2.64 4.90 -6.50
C VAL A 59 1.88 3.60 -6.20
N PRO A 60 2.59 2.47 -6.01
CA PRO A 60 1.93 1.19 -5.79
C PRO A 60 1.22 1.15 -4.45
N ILE A 61 0.08 0.46 -4.43
CA ILE A 61 -0.58 0.03 -3.20
C ILE A 61 -0.15 -1.40 -2.93
N TYR A 62 0.46 -1.65 -1.77
CA TYR A 62 0.91 -2.98 -1.39
C TYR A 62 -0.16 -3.73 -0.60
N GLN A 63 -0.50 -4.94 -1.05
CA GLN A 63 -1.38 -5.85 -0.33
C GLN A 63 -0.56 -6.74 0.59
N LEU A 64 -0.68 -6.52 1.89
CA LEU A 64 -0.03 -7.34 2.91
C LEU A 64 -1.06 -8.27 3.55
N THR A 65 -0.86 -9.57 3.41
CA THR A 65 -1.85 -10.57 3.84
C THR A 65 -1.61 -11.01 5.30
N LEU A 66 -2.66 -10.91 6.13
CA LEU A 66 -2.61 -11.29 7.55
C LEU A 66 -2.12 -12.73 7.81
N PRO A 67 -2.50 -13.75 7.02
CA PRO A 67 -2.00 -15.12 7.22
C PRO A 67 -0.48 -15.23 7.21
N SER A 68 0.22 -14.36 6.48
CA SER A 68 1.70 -14.37 6.45
C SER A 68 2.36 -13.70 7.66
N LEU A 69 1.60 -12.98 8.49
CA LEU A 69 2.10 -12.22 9.63
C LEU A 69 1.55 -12.69 10.98
N ILE A 70 0.46 -13.47 10.98
CA ILE A 70 -0.21 -13.86 12.22
C ILE A 70 0.70 -14.68 13.14
N GLU A 71 1.51 -15.57 12.57
CA GLU A 71 2.49 -16.40 13.31
C GLU A 71 3.59 -15.55 13.97
N THR A 72 3.93 -14.42 13.36
CA THR A 72 4.96 -13.50 13.85
C THR A 72 4.40 -12.28 14.58
N SER A 73 3.08 -12.23 14.81
CA SER A 73 2.37 -11.10 15.41
C SER A 73 2.96 -10.68 16.77
N ASN A 74 3.30 -11.64 17.63
CA ASN A 74 3.94 -11.38 18.92
C ASN A 74 5.31 -10.70 18.79
N VAL A 75 6.09 -11.08 17.77
CA VAL A 75 7.42 -10.50 17.51
C VAL A 75 7.27 -9.09 16.93
N ILE A 76 6.35 -8.91 15.98
CA ILE A 76 6.02 -7.60 15.40
C ILE A 76 5.53 -6.64 16.48
N GLY A 77 4.71 -7.12 17.41
CA GLY A 77 4.25 -6.36 18.58
C GLY A 77 5.40 -5.90 19.47
N LYS A 78 6.34 -6.79 19.79
CA LYS A 78 7.56 -6.45 20.55
C LYS A 78 8.48 -5.47 19.83
N PHE A 79 8.55 -5.53 18.50
CA PHE A 79 9.34 -4.60 17.69
C PHE A 79 8.79 -3.16 17.75
N GLY A 80 7.48 -2.99 17.91
CA GLY A 80 6.85 -1.71 18.26
C GLY A 80 6.83 -0.63 17.17
N LYS A 81 7.46 -0.85 16.00
CA LYS A 81 7.47 0.12 14.87
C LYS A 81 6.51 -0.24 13.73
N GLY A 82 5.70 -1.30 13.90
CA GLY A 82 4.70 -1.75 12.95
C GLY A 82 5.21 -2.76 11.90
N ALA A 83 4.27 -3.47 11.29
CA ALA A 83 4.56 -4.55 10.33
C ALA A 83 5.35 -4.09 9.08
N PRO A 84 5.07 -2.94 8.46
CA PRO A 84 5.82 -2.50 7.28
C PRO A 84 7.31 -2.29 7.54
N THR A 85 7.64 -1.64 8.67
CA THR A 85 9.03 -1.39 9.08
C THR A 85 9.71 -2.68 9.50
N PHE A 86 8.98 -3.60 10.16
CA PHE A 86 9.49 -4.92 10.48
C PHE A 86 9.87 -5.72 9.23
N CYS A 87 9.06 -5.63 8.17
CA CYS A 87 9.31 -6.28 6.90
C CYS A 87 10.30 -5.54 5.98
N GLY A 88 10.92 -4.44 6.45
CA GLY A 88 11.86 -3.66 5.64
C GLY A 88 11.24 -3.06 4.37
N MET A 89 9.92 -2.85 4.35
CA MET A 89 9.24 -2.32 3.19
C MET A 89 9.69 -0.89 2.88
N PRO A 90 9.84 -0.50 1.61
CA PRO A 90 10.19 0.86 1.24
C PRO A 90 9.09 1.82 1.67
N VAL A 91 9.51 3.00 2.11
CA VAL A 91 8.60 4.05 2.51
C VAL A 91 7.96 4.65 1.25
N CYS A 92 6.68 4.35 0.99
CA CYS A 92 5.93 5.13 0.00
C CYS A 92 5.74 6.55 0.54
N ARG A 93 6.08 7.55 -0.26
CA ARG A 93 5.83 8.96 0.06
C ARG A 93 4.34 9.27 -0.10
N CYS A 94 3.56 9.02 0.93
CA CYS A 94 2.15 9.42 0.99
C CYS A 94 2.01 10.66 1.88
N VAL A 95 1.23 11.65 1.42
CA VAL A 95 1.04 12.89 2.18
C VAL A 95 -0.07 12.66 3.22
N VAL A 96 0.18 13.02 4.48
CA VAL A 96 -0.82 12.97 5.56
C VAL A 96 -1.09 14.41 6.02
N GLY A 97 -2.18 15.00 5.53
CA GLY A 97 -2.49 16.42 5.78
C GLY A 97 -1.51 17.39 5.09
N SER A 98 -1.10 18.48 5.75
CA SER A 98 -0.12 19.46 5.22
C SER A 98 1.34 19.14 5.61
N LYS A 99 1.59 17.98 6.24
CA LYS A 99 2.93 17.53 6.63
C LYS A 99 3.31 16.29 5.83
N ARG A 100 4.52 16.31 5.26
CA ARG A 100 5.15 15.10 4.71
C ARG A 100 5.41 14.14 5.87
N LEU A 101 4.87 12.95 5.79
CA LEU A 101 5.19 11.86 6.72
C LEU A 101 5.67 10.66 5.92
N ASP A 102 6.78 10.11 6.37
CA ASP A 102 7.41 8.90 5.86
C ASP A 102 6.61 7.67 6.34
N ALA A 103 5.38 7.49 5.83
CA ALA A 103 4.53 6.35 6.15
C ALA A 103 3.91 5.76 4.88
N GLY A 104 4.13 4.46 4.67
CA GLY A 104 3.64 3.76 3.50
C GLY A 104 2.10 3.81 3.37
N CYS A 105 1.62 3.90 2.13
CA CYS A 105 0.20 3.79 1.83
C CYS A 105 -0.24 2.33 1.99
N PHE A 106 -0.81 2.02 3.15
CA PHE A 106 -1.35 0.69 3.43
C PHE A 106 -2.87 0.73 3.44
N ALA A 107 -3.47 -0.11 2.61
CA ALA A 107 -4.82 -0.59 2.84
C ALA A 107 -4.78 -1.48 4.09
N ARG A 108 -4.95 -0.88 5.28
CA ARG A 108 -5.19 -1.68 6.49
C ARG A 108 -6.60 -2.24 6.38
N ASP A 109 -6.72 -3.56 6.48
CA ASP A 109 -7.96 -4.14 6.99
C ASP A 109 -8.11 -3.73 8.47
N PRO A 110 -9.31 -3.35 8.92
CA PRO A 110 -9.50 -2.66 10.18
C PRO A 110 -9.59 -3.64 11.34
N PHE A 111 -8.48 -3.96 12.03
CA PHE A 111 -8.50 -4.45 13.42
C PHE A 111 -7.23 -4.01 14.15
#